data_AF-A0A1S6EQW6-F1
#
_entry.id   AF-A0A1S6EQW6-F1
#
_cell.length_a   1.000
_cell.length_b   1.000
_cell.length_c   1.000
_cell.angle_alpha   90.00
_cell.angle_beta   90.00
_cell.angle_gamma   90.00
#
_symmetry.space_group_name_H-M   'P 1'
#
loop_
_entity.id
_entity.type
_entity.pdbx_description
1 polymer ?
#
loop_
_entity_poly.entity_id
_entity_poly.type
_entity_poly.pdbx_seq_one_letter_code
_entity_poly.pdbx_strand_id
1 'polypeptide(L)'
;MLKLIRLATRPPGAVILLWAAMAIGLALVASPVWAQQVEPMVFSLTPSGAGATRTLRMENPRSAPITVEVTASAIAYDAQGAETWSPADEDFQIFPPQSLIPSRGAQAFRIRYVGDPSLEVSRSYRISLRQLPVALPEGESGIVVGVNFNTLVNVVPPDSQSDLVVNAVVPEPTGGWRLSLENKGTRYVRLTRTAWTLSDGDRQQTLDGPTLFGDIQSNLVPPRSQRELVIATPPAFDPAKVAITISAPPTE
;
A
#
# COMPACT_ATOMS: atom_id res chain seq x y z
N MET A 1 -38.88 -31.49 -45.43
CA MET A 1 -37.44 -31.41 -45.13
C MET A 1 -37.28 -30.93 -43.68
N LEU A 2 -36.70 -31.79 -42.84
CA LEU A 2 -36.18 -31.63 -41.45
C LEU A 2 -36.92 -30.75 -40.41
N LYS A 3 -37.61 -31.40 -39.47
CA LYS A 3 -37.85 -30.89 -38.11
C LYS A 3 -36.57 -31.07 -37.28
N LEU A 4 -35.95 -29.97 -36.83
CA LEU A 4 -34.89 -30.01 -35.81
C LEU A 4 -35.52 -30.31 -34.44
N ILE A 5 -35.12 -31.43 -33.84
CA ILE A 5 -35.40 -31.77 -32.44
C ILE A 5 -34.36 -31.04 -31.59
N ARG A 6 -34.78 -30.05 -30.79
CA ARG A 6 -33.96 -29.50 -29.70
C ARG A 6 -33.99 -30.50 -28.53
N LEU A 7 -32.91 -31.27 -28.35
CA LEU A 7 -32.70 -32.06 -27.14
C LEU A 7 -32.21 -31.11 -26.03
N ALA A 8 -33.13 -30.61 -25.22
CA ALA A 8 -32.78 -29.95 -23.96
C ALA A 8 -32.53 -31.04 -22.91
N THR A 9 -31.29 -31.52 -22.79
CA THR A 9 -30.87 -32.43 -21.73
C THR A 9 -30.83 -31.67 -20.41
N ARG A 10 -31.97 -31.62 -19.71
CA ARG A 10 -32.00 -31.18 -18.31
C ARG A 10 -31.14 -32.16 -17.50
N PRO A 11 -30.13 -31.69 -16.74
CA PRO A 11 -29.37 -32.59 -15.88
C PRO A 11 -30.34 -33.28 -14.90
N PRO A 12 -30.20 -34.59 -14.65
CA PRO A 12 -31.10 -35.31 -13.76
C PRO A 12 -31.06 -34.66 -12.36
N GLY A 13 -32.21 -34.55 -11.69
CA GLY A 13 -32.34 -33.82 -10.42
C GLY A 13 -31.34 -34.26 -9.33
N ALA A 14 -30.84 -35.49 -9.40
CA ALA A 14 -29.78 -36.01 -8.54
C ALA A 14 -28.43 -35.26 -8.69
N VAL A 15 -28.09 -34.80 -9.90
CA VAL A 15 -26.87 -34.03 -10.17
C VAL A 15 -26.98 -32.63 -9.57
N ILE A 16 -28.15 -31.99 -9.66
CA ILE A 16 -28.41 -30.68 -9.05
C ILE A 16 -28.31 -30.78 -7.51
N LEU A 17 -28.83 -31.86 -6.91
CA LEU A 17 -28.72 -32.11 -5.47
C LEU A 17 -27.28 -32.37 -5.01
N LEU A 18 -26.47 -33.07 -5.81
CA LEU A 18 -25.03 -33.27 -5.57
C LEU A 18 -24.24 -31.96 -5.62
N TRP A 19 -24.51 -31.08 -6.59
CA TRP A 19 -23.88 -29.76 -6.66
C TRP A 19 -24.29 -28.85 -5.49
N ALA A 20 -25.57 -28.90 -5.10
CA ALA A 20 -26.06 -28.15 -3.93
C ALA A 20 -25.44 -28.65 -2.62
N ALA A 21 -25.34 -29.97 -2.42
CA ALA A 21 -24.70 -30.55 -1.25
C ALA A 21 -23.19 -30.23 -1.20
N MET A 22 -22.50 -30.23 -2.35
CA MET A 22 -21.10 -29.85 -2.43
C MET A 22 -20.87 -28.35 -2.16
N ALA A 23 -21.76 -27.47 -2.64
CA ALA A 23 -21.70 -26.03 -2.35
C ALA A 23 -21.95 -25.72 -0.87
N ILE A 24 -22.91 -26.42 -0.23
CA ILE A 24 -23.18 -26.31 1.21
C ILE A 24 -22.00 -26.85 2.02
N GLY A 25 -21.41 -27.97 1.59
CA GLY A 25 -20.20 -28.54 2.20
C GLY A 25 -19.01 -27.57 2.14
N LEU A 26 -18.80 -26.88 1.01
CA LEU A 26 -17.72 -25.89 0.86
C LEU A 26 -17.94 -24.65 1.74
N ALA A 27 -19.19 -24.19 1.88
CA ALA A 27 -19.53 -23.05 2.72
C ALA A 27 -19.33 -23.33 4.23
N LEU A 28 -19.47 -24.58 4.66
CA LEU A 28 -19.28 -25.00 6.07
C LEU A 28 -17.79 -25.09 6.48
N VAL A 29 -16.85 -25.09 5.54
CA VAL A 29 -15.39 -25.16 5.81
C VAL A 29 -14.74 -23.76 5.80
N ALA A 30 -15.49 -22.71 5.49
CA ALA A 30 -15.01 -21.33 5.55
C ALA A 30 -14.80 -20.89 7.01
N SER A 31 -13.62 -21.19 7.55
CA SER A 31 -13.21 -20.67 8.85
C SER A 31 -12.89 -19.17 8.71
N PRO A 32 -13.49 -18.27 9.50
CA PRO A 32 -13.08 -16.88 9.51
C PRO A 32 -11.60 -16.80 9.91
N VAL A 33 -10.76 -16.26 9.03
CA VAL A 33 -9.38 -15.93 9.36
C VAL A 33 -9.40 -14.70 10.27
N TRP A 34 -9.01 -14.90 11.51
CA TRP A 34 -8.91 -13.88 12.55
C TRP A 34 -7.57 -13.15 12.41
N ALA A 35 -7.46 -12.31 11.37
CA ALA A 35 -6.25 -11.51 11.12
C ALA A 35 -6.25 -10.23 11.96
N GLN A 36 -5.11 -9.92 12.55
CA GLN A 36 -4.90 -8.65 13.24
C GLN A 36 -4.99 -7.52 12.22
N GLN A 37 -5.74 -6.47 12.51
CA GLN A 37 -6.04 -5.40 11.55
C GLN A 37 -5.64 -4.04 12.12
N VAL A 38 -5.07 -3.20 11.26
CA VAL A 38 -4.82 -1.77 11.52
C VAL A 38 -5.45 -0.95 10.41
N GLU A 39 -6.19 0.09 10.78
CA GLU A 39 -6.83 0.99 9.84
C GLU A 39 -6.75 2.46 10.28
N PRO A 40 -6.48 3.40 9.35
CA PRO A 40 -6.02 3.19 7.97
C PRO A 40 -4.54 2.77 7.90
N MET A 41 -4.18 2.02 6.85
CA MET A 41 -2.78 1.67 6.56
C MET A 41 -1.99 2.78 5.86
N VAL A 42 -2.69 3.71 5.21
CA VAL A 42 -2.11 4.89 4.55
C VAL A 42 -3.03 6.07 4.78
N PHE A 43 -2.48 7.21 5.18
CA PHE A 43 -3.22 8.45 5.32
C PHE A 43 -2.31 9.68 5.19
N SER A 44 -2.94 10.84 5.02
CA SER A 44 -2.24 12.12 4.95
C SER A 44 -2.66 13.02 6.11
N LEU A 45 -1.75 13.89 6.54
CA LEU A 45 -1.94 14.94 7.52
C LEU A 45 -1.54 16.29 6.92
N THR A 46 -2.08 17.38 7.43
CA THR A 46 -1.54 18.72 7.20
C THR A 46 -0.44 19.04 8.23
N PRO A 47 0.54 19.92 7.91
CA PRO A 47 1.59 20.30 8.88
C PRO A 47 1.05 21.00 10.12
N SER A 48 -0.14 21.60 10.03
CA SER A 48 -0.78 22.34 11.13
C SER A 48 -2.31 22.31 11.01
N GLY A 49 -3.00 22.83 12.04
CA GLY A 49 -4.45 22.94 12.07
C GLY A 49 -5.18 21.62 12.32
N ALA A 50 -6.46 21.56 11.92
CA ALA A 50 -7.33 20.42 12.19
C ALA A 50 -6.94 19.14 11.42
N GLY A 51 -6.32 19.28 10.25
CA GLY A 51 -5.83 18.16 9.44
C GLY A 51 -4.54 17.53 9.95
N ALA A 52 -3.91 18.08 10.98
CA ALA A 52 -2.67 17.56 11.56
C ALA A 52 -2.89 16.35 12.49
N THR A 53 -4.12 15.81 12.57
CA THR A 53 -4.47 14.67 13.44
C THR A 53 -5.23 13.60 12.68
N ARG A 54 -4.94 12.33 13.00
CA ARG A 54 -5.71 11.16 12.58
C ARG A 54 -5.78 10.14 13.71
N THR A 55 -6.83 9.33 13.71
CA THR A 55 -6.94 8.17 14.59
C THR A 55 -6.64 6.90 13.80
N LEU A 56 -5.70 6.11 14.31
CA LEU A 56 -5.47 4.73 13.91
C LEU A 56 -6.24 3.79 14.82
N ARG A 57 -6.87 2.76 14.27
CA ARG A 57 -7.56 1.71 15.02
C ARG A 57 -6.85 0.39 14.79
N MET A 58 -6.57 -0.31 15.87
CA MET A 58 -5.96 -1.64 15.85
C MET A 58 -6.89 -2.64 16.53
N GLU A 59 -7.13 -3.77 15.88
CA GLU A 59 -7.97 -4.84 16.41
C GLU A 59 -7.13 -6.03 16.83
N ASN A 60 -7.44 -6.57 18.01
CA ASN A 60 -6.86 -7.81 18.50
C ASN A 60 -7.89 -8.93 18.38
N PRO A 61 -7.81 -9.76 17.33
CA PRO A 61 -8.76 -10.84 17.13
C PRO A 61 -8.43 -12.08 17.96
N ARG A 62 -7.30 -12.08 18.69
CA ARG A 62 -6.85 -13.23 19.49
C ARG A 62 -7.71 -13.40 20.74
N SER A 63 -7.68 -14.62 21.30
CA SER A 63 -8.31 -14.94 22.58
C SER A 63 -7.53 -14.47 23.81
N ALA A 64 -6.34 -13.89 23.61
CA ALA A 64 -5.48 -13.33 24.66
C ALA A 64 -5.22 -11.84 24.39
N PRO A 65 -4.98 -11.01 25.43
CA PRO A 65 -4.63 -9.61 25.24
C PRO A 65 -3.23 -9.44 24.62
N ILE A 66 -3.01 -8.30 23.96
CA ILE A 66 -1.70 -7.93 23.40
C ILE A 66 -1.28 -6.56 23.91
N THR A 67 0.01 -6.38 24.18
CA THR A 67 0.59 -5.07 24.47
C THR A 67 1.24 -4.52 23.22
N VAL A 68 0.87 -3.30 22.86
CA VAL A 68 1.34 -2.63 21.64
C VAL A 68 1.99 -1.31 22.00
N GLU A 69 3.16 -1.07 21.44
CA GLU A 69 3.86 0.21 21.44
C GLU A 69 3.72 0.86 20.06
N VAL A 70 3.59 2.19 20.04
CA VAL A 70 3.45 2.97 18.81
C VAL A 70 4.57 4.01 18.72
N THR A 71 5.37 3.93 17.65
CA THR A 71 6.51 4.84 17.41
C THR A 71 6.42 5.47 16.02
N ALA A 72 7.15 6.57 15.81
CA ALA A 72 7.24 7.24 14.53
C ALA A 72 8.67 7.19 13.96
N SER A 73 8.77 7.02 12.65
CA SER A 73 10.04 7.10 11.93
C SER A 73 9.88 7.90 10.64
N ALA A 74 10.79 8.83 10.38
CA ALA A 74 10.89 9.48 9.08
C ALA A 74 11.46 8.48 8.07
N ILE A 75 10.93 8.50 6.86
CA ILE A 75 11.41 7.63 5.78
C ILE A 75 12.04 8.42 4.66
N ALA A 76 13.14 7.90 4.15
CA ALA A 76 13.80 8.34 2.94
C ALA A 76 13.97 7.16 1.98
N TYR A 77 14.21 7.45 0.72
CA TYR A 77 14.45 6.45 -0.31
C TYR A 77 15.79 6.73 -0.98
N ASP A 78 16.56 5.70 -1.27
CA ASP A 78 17.67 5.83 -2.20
C ASP A 78 17.19 5.83 -3.66
N ALA A 79 18.14 5.94 -4.61
CA ALA A 79 17.85 6.00 -6.04
C ALA A 79 17.18 4.72 -6.58
N GLN A 80 17.35 3.58 -5.92
CA GLN A 80 16.70 2.29 -6.19
C GLN A 80 15.53 2.04 -5.21
N GLY A 81 15.30 3.00 -4.31
CA GLY A 81 14.81 2.92 -2.94
C GLY A 81 13.85 1.80 -2.55
N ALA A 82 14.29 0.77 -1.84
CA ALA A 82 15.15 0.83 -0.66
C ALA A 82 14.81 2.03 0.24
N GLU A 83 13.86 1.76 1.13
CA GLU A 83 13.40 2.67 2.18
C GLU A 83 14.39 2.63 3.36
N THR A 84 14.78 3.78 3.88
CA THR A 84 15.62 3.93 5.08
C THR A 84 14.87 4.72 6.14
N TRP A 85 15.00 4.29 7.39
CA TRP A 85 14.18 4.77 8.50
C TRP A 85 15.06 5.47 9.52
N SER A 86 14.59 6.61 10.03
CA SER A 86 15.23 7.34 11.12
C SER A 86 14.19 7.70 12.19
N PRO A 87 14.55 7.71 13.48
CA PRO A 87 13.62 8.08 14.55
C PRO A 87 12.99 9.45 14.29
N ALA A 88 11.68 9.57 14.52
CA ALA A 88 10.93 10.81 14.35
C ALA A 88 9.80 10.94 15.37
N ASP A 89 9.96 10.35 16.56
CA ASP A 89 8.97 10.41 17.63
C ASP A 89 8.70 11.85 18.09
N GLU A 90 9.67 12.75 17.96
CA GLU A 90 9.53 14.17 18.28
C GLU A 90 8.60 14.94 17.33
N ASP A 91 8.43 14.46 16.09
CA ASP A 91 7.53 15.04 15.10
C ASP A 91 6.06 14.68 15.36
N PHE A 92 5.79 13.76 16.30
CA PHE A 92 4.44 13.23 16.54
C PHE A 92 4.06 13.18 18.02
N GLN A 93 2.89 13.72 18.33
CA GLN A 93 2.19 13.42 19.56
C GLN A 93 1.30 12.18 19.35
N ILE A 94 1.71 11.05 19.93
CA ILE A 94 1.01 9.76 19.85
C ILE A 94 0.33 9.48 21.19
N PHE A 95 -0.98 9.18 21.16
CA PHE A 95 -1.72 8.85 22.37
C PHE A 95 -2.72 7.69 22.20
N PRO A 96 -2.68 6.66 23.06
CA PRO A 96 -1.59 6.39 24.00
C PRO A 96 -0.33 5.92 23.24
N PRO A 97 0.90 6.17 23.74
CA PRO A 97 2.12 5.65 23.12
C PRO A 97 2.27 4.13 23.28
N GLN A 98 1.64 3.56 24.31
CA GLN A 98 1.57 2.12 24.54
C GLN A 98 0.20 1.76 25.11
N SER A 99 -0.37 0.62 24.70
CA SER A 99 -1.66 0.16 25.20
C SER A 99 -1.74 -1.36 25.30
N LEU A 100 -2.46 -1.84 26.32
CA LEU A 100 -2.96 -3.20 26.37
C LEU A 100 -4.28 -3.27 25.60
N ILE A 101 -4.33 -4.10 24.57
CA ILE A 101 -5.54 -4.35 23.79
C ILE A 101 -6.15 -5.67 24.29
N PRO A 102 -7.37 -5.65 24.86
CA PRO A 102 -8.01 -6.86 25.37
C PRO A 102 -8.19 -7.95 24.31
N SER A 103 -8.41 -9.18 24.77
CA SER A 103 -8.88 -10.29 23.93
C SER A 103 -10.15 -9.88 23.17
N ARG A 104 -10.18 -10.14 21.86
CA ARG A 104 -11.28 -9.72 20.95
C ARG A 104 -11.60 -8.22 20.99
N GLY A 105 -10.66 -7.39 21.47
CA GLY A 105 -10.83 -5.96 21.66
C GLY A 105 -10.22 -5.13 20.52
N ALA A 106 -10.38 -3.81 20.61
CA ALA A 106 -9.74 -2.85 19.73
C ALA A 106 -9.24 -1.64 20.50
N GLN A 107 -8.20 -0.99 19.98
CA GLN A 107 -7.63 0.23 20.54
C GLN A 107 -7.53 1.31 19.47
N ALA A 108 -7.89 2.53 19.85
CA ALA A 108 -7.67 3.72 19.06
C ALA A 108 -6.40 4.45 19.52
N PHE A 109 -5.56 4.83 18.57
CA PHE A 109 -4.34 5.60 18.76
C PHE A 109 -4.47 6.91 17.99
N ARG A 110 -4.47 8.03 18.71
CA ARG A 110 -4.47 9.36 18.10
C ARG A 110 -3.04 9.73 17.72
N ILE A 111 -2.84 9.98 16.44
CA ILE A 111 -1.57 10.43 15.85
C ILE A 111 -1.74 11.89 15.47
N ARG A 112 -0.93 12.77 16.06
CA ARG A 112 -0.92 14.20 15.71
C ARG A 112 0.48 14.61 15.30
N TYR A 113 0.61 15.21 14.11
CA TYR A 113 1.86 15.84 13.72
C TYR A 113 2.06 17.13 14.52
N VAL A 114 3.26 17.27 15.09
CA VAL A 114 3.70 18.41 15.92
C VAL A 114 5.10 18.90 15.53
N GLY A 115 5.66 18.39 14.43
CA GLY A 115 6.91 18.86 13.84
C GLY A 115 6.77 20.24 13.18
N ASP A 116 7.59 20.51 12.17
CA ASP A 116 7.64 21.80 11.47
C ASP A 116 6.28 22.16 10.82
N PRO A 117 5.59 23.23 11.26
CA PRO A 117 4.31 23.63 10.67
C PRO A 117 4.47 24.35 9.31
N SER A 118 5.70 24.69 8.92
CA SER A 118 6.04 25.50 7.74
C SER A 118 6.70 24.71 6.61
N LEU A 119 6.49 23.39 6.58
CA LEU A 119 7.00 22.52 5.52
C LEU A 119 6.71 23.08 4.12
N GLU A 120 7.76 23.21 3.30
CA GLU A 120 7.63 23.59 1.88
C GLU A 120 7.32 22.41 0.97
N VAL A 121 7.68 21.20 1.40
CA VAL A 121 7.51 19.96 0.65
C VAL A 121 6.92 18.87 1.55
N SER A 122 6.17 17.95 0.96
CA SER A 122 5.61 16.83 1.71
C SER A 122 6.69 15.94 2.30
N ARG A 123 6.48 15.47 3.52
CA ARG A 123 7.35 14.48 4.19
C ARG A 123 6.60 13.20 4.46
N SER A 124 7.31 12.08 4.41
CA SER A 124 6.75 10.75 4.61
C SER A 124 7.32 10.11 5.86
N TYR A 125 6.46 9.38 6.57
CA TYR A 125 6.77 8.75 7.83
C TYR A 125 6.13 7.36 7.91
N ARG A 126 6.66 6.53 8.80
CA ARG A 126 6.03 5.28 9.25
C ARG A 126 5.57 5.46 10.69
N ILE A 127 4.31 5.13 10.94
CA ILE A 127 3.84 4.89 12.30
C ILE A 127 3.81 3.39 12.51
N SER A 128 4.70 2.92 13.38
CA SER A 128 4.91 1.52 13.69
C SER A 128 4.09 1.12 14.91
N LEU A 129 3.18 0.17 14.76
CA LEU A 129 2.46 -0.47 15.86
C LEU A 129 3.12 -1.83 16.11
N ARG A 130 3.96 -1.91 17.13
CA ARG A 130 4.77 -3.07 17.46
C ARG A 130 4.18 -3.82 18.65
N GLN A 131 3.93 -5.10 18.48
CA GLN A 131 3.60 -5.97 19.61
C GLN A 131 4.85 -6.19 20.46
N LEU A 132 4.76 -5.91 21.76
CA LEU A 132 5.85 -6.21 22.69
C LEU A 132 5.88 -7.73 22.96
N PRO A 133 7.07 -8.36 22.97
CA PRO A 133 7.19 -9.78 23.27
C PRO A 133 6.74 -10.06 24.71
N VAL A 134 6.04 -11.17 24.90
CA VAL A 134 5.66 -11.68 26.23
C VAL A 134 6.58 -12.86 26.58
N ALA A 135 7.02 -12.92 27.83
CA ALA A 135 7.83 -14.04 28.32
C ALA A 135 7.01 -15.33 28.30
N LEU A 136 7.65 -16.43 27.87
CA LEU A 136 7.08 -17.77 28.02
C LEU A 136 7.22 -18.23 29.48
N PRO A 137 6.23 -18.96 30.02
CA PRO A 137 6.37 -19.61 31.32
C PRO A 137 7.61 -20.52 31.38
N GLU A 138 8.25 -20.61 32.55
CA GLU A 138 9.41 -21.49 32.73
C GLU A 138 9.07 -22.95 32.41
N GLY A 139 9.88 -23.60 31.56
CA GLY A 139 9.71 -24.99 31.17
C GLY A 139 8.91 -25.21 29.87
N GLU A 140 8.33 -24.16 29.27
CA GLU A 140 7.69 -24.26 27.96
C GLU A 140 8.64 -23.82 26.84
N SER A 141 8.83 -24.69 25.83
CA SER A 141 9.49 -24.32 24.57
C SER A 141 8.42 -23.95 23.55
N GLY A 142 8.49 -22.73 23.02
CA GLY A 142 7.52 -22.22 22.05
C GLY A 142 8.08 -21.09 21.19
N ILE A 143 7.53 -20.91 20.00
CA ILE A 143 7.84 -19.79 19.12
C ILE A 143 6.81 -18.69 19.35
N VAL A 144 7.24 -17.50 19.76
CA VAL A 144 6.38 -16.31 19.87
C VAL A 144 6.50 -15.50 18.58
N VAL A 145 5.43 -15.50 17.77
CA VAL A 145 5.34 -14.66 16.56
C VAL A 145 4.61 -13.35 16.90
N GLY A 146 5.37 -12.25 16.92
CA GLY A 146 4.85 -10.88 17.02
C GLY A 146 4.57 -10.29 15.64
N VAL A 147 3.52 -9.49 15.53
CA VAL A 147 3.17 -8.78 14.29
C VAL A 147 3.44 -7.29 14.47
N ASN A 148 4.10 -6.69 13.49
CA ASN A 148 4.38 -5.25 13.43
C ASN A 148 3.67 -4.65 12.22
N PHE A 149 2.85 -3.62 12.46
CA PHE A 149 2.20 -2.86 11.38
C PHE A 149 2.91 -1.55 11.17
N ASN A 150 3.21 -1.22 9.92
CA ASN A 150 3.91 0.02 9.57
C ASN A 150 3.04 0.83 8.61
N THR A 151 2.24 1.72 9.19
CA THR A 151 1.33 2.58 8.41
C THR A 151 2.12 3.71 7.76
N LEU A 152 1.80 4.06 6.51
CA LEU A 152 2.42 5.19 5.81
C LEU A 152 1.64 6.48 6.13
N VAL A 153 2.35 7.50 6.60
CA VAL A 153 1.80 8.82 6.87
C VAL A 153 2.53 9.84 6.02
N ASN A 154 1.80 10.61 5.24
CA ASN A 154 2.37 11.75 4.53
C ASN A 154 1.90 13.05 5.17
N VAL A 155 2.83 13.89 5.59
CA VAL A 155 2.55 15.25 6.02
C VAL A 155 2.67 16.15 4.81
N VAL A 156 1.56 16.76 4.40
CA VAL A 156 1.42 17.39 3.08
C VAL A 156 1.04 18.86 3.25
N PRO A 157 1.94 19.79 2.91
CA PRO A 157 1.64 21.22 2.92
C PRO A 157 0.46 21.55 2.02
N PRO A 158 -0.35 22.57 2.37
CA PRO A 158 -1.36 23.10 1.46
C PRO A 158 -0.71 23.54 0.14
N ASP A 159 -1.48 23.49 -0.95
CA ASP A 159 -1.06 23.90 -2.30
C ASP A 159 0.12 23.14 -2.90
N SER A 160 0.62 22.09 -2.23
CA SER A 160 1.68 21.24 -2.77
C SER A 160 1.19 20.40 -3.95
N GLN A 161 2.02 20.34 -5.00
CA GLN A 161 1.72 19.68 -6.27
C GLN A 161 2.78 18.63 -6.60
N SER A 162 2.36 17.54 -7.24
CA SER A 162 3.26 16.54 -7.82
C SER A 162 3.62 16.92 -9.26
N ASP A 163 4.87 16.72 -9.67
CA ASP A 163 5.30 16.90 -11.06
C ASP A 163 6.28 15.78 -11.43
N LEU A 164 5.72 14.64 -11.87
CA LEU A 164 6.51 13.46 -12.22
C LEU A 164 6.83 13.47 -13.72
N VAL A 165 8.11 13.44 -14.05
CA VAL A 165 8.61 13.37 -15.42
C VAL A 165 9.45 12.11 -15.64
N VAL A 166 9.45 11.61 -16.87
CA VAL A 166 10.36 10.53 -17.30
C VAL A 166 11.56 11.16 -17.98
N ASN A 167 12.73 11.03 -17.38
CA ASN A 167 13.99 11.56 -17.91
C ASN A 167 14.64 10.60 -18.91
N ALA A 168 14.51 9.29 -18.69
CA ALA A 168 15.06 8.28 -19.58
C ALA A 168 14.26 6.98 -19.55
N VAL A 169 14.28 6.28 -20.68
CA VAL A 169 13.77 4.93 -20.86
C VAL A 169 14.87 4.11 -21.52
N VAL A 170 15.33 3.05 -20.87
CA VAL A 170 16.41 2.20 -21.38
C VAL A 170 15.95 0.74 -21.35
N PRO A 171 16.19 -0.06 -22.41
CA PRO A 171 15.90 -1.50 -22.37
C PRO A 171 16.74 -2.21 -21.30
N GLU A 172 16.11 -3.11 -20.54
CA GLU A 172 16.80 -3.99 -19.59
C GLU A 172 17.29 -5.28 -20.26
N PRO A 173 18.51 -5.77 -19.97
CA PRO A 173 19.03 -7.00 -20.55
C PRO A 173 18.17 -8.24 -20.28
N THR A 174 17.48 -8.26 -19.15
CA THR A 174 16.58 -9.34 -18.73
C THR A 174 15.16 -9.21 -19.31
N GLY A 175 14.92 -8.21 -20.16
CA GLY A 175 13.60 -7.80 -20.60
C GLY A 175 13.01 -6.73 -19.69
N GLY A 176 12.12 -5.91 -20.26
CA GLY A 176 11.55 -4.76 -19.58
C GLY A 176 12.26 -3.44 -19.88
N TRP A 177 11.85 -2.37 -19.20
CA TRP A 177 12.48 -1.06 -19.28
C TRP A 177 12.95 -0.60 -17.91
N ARG A 178 14.13 0.02 -17.88
CA ARG A 178 14.58 0.89 -16.80
C ARG A 178 14.10 2.29 -17.07
N LEU A 179 13.36 2.84 -16.11
CA LEU A 179 12.84 4.20 -16.14
C LEU A 179 13.62 5.06 -15.14
N SER A 180 14.14 6.19 -15.63
CA SER A 180 14.64 7.27 -14.79
C SER A 180 13.52 8.29 -14.62
N LEU A 181 13.02 8.41 -13.39
CA LEU A 181 11.93 9.30 -13.04
C LEU A 181 12.44 10.44 -12.17
N GLU A 182 11.82 11.61 -12.31
CA GLU A 182 12.08 12.76 -11.45
C GLU A 182 10.77 13.40 -11.02
N ASN A 183 10.60 13.58 -9.72
CA ASN A 183 9.52 14.38 -9.18
C ASN A 183 10.04 15.79 -8.88
N LYS A 184 9.71 16.75 -9.74
CA LYS A 184 10.09 18.17 -9.61
C LYS A 184 9.15 18.93 -8.67
N GLY A 185 8.04 18.30 -8.29
CA GLY A 185 7.01 18.89 -7.45
C GLY A 185 7.40 19.00 -5.98
N THR A 186 6.49 19.60 -5.21
CA THR A 186 6.58 19.74 -3.75
C THR A 186 5.76 18.69 -3.00
N ARG A 187 4.97 17.88 -3.71
CA ARG A 187 4.23 16.72 -3.17
C ARG A 187 4.84 15.41 -3.67
N TYR A 188 4.81 14.37 -2.85
CA TYR A 188 5.13 13.00 -3.25
C TYR A 188 4.22 12.51 -4.39
N VAL A 189 4.69 11.53 -5.16
CA VAL A 189 3.89 10.79 -6.14
C VAL A 189 3.74 9.35 -5.68
N ARG A 190 2.52 8.81 -5.74
CA ARG A 190 2.28 7.38 -5.56
C ARG A 190 2.10 6.73 -6.93
N LEU A 191 3.09 5.95 -7.37
CA LEU A 191 3.15 5.35 -8.70
C LEU A 191 1.91 4.49 -9.00
N THR A 192 1.42 3.71 -8.04
CA THR A 192 0.19 2.91 -8.18
C THR A 192 -1.10 3.73 -8.30
N ARG A 193 -1.03 5.05 -8.22
CA ARG A 193 -2.18 5.95 -8.41
C ARG A 193 -2.02 6.84 -9.64
N THR A 194 -1.08 6.54 -10.52
CA THR A 194 -0.87 7.30 -11.75
C THR A 194 -1.48 6.57 -12.95
N ALA A 195 -1.68 7.30 -14.05
CA ALA A 195 -1.94 6.72 -15.36
C ALA A 195 -0.83 7.15 -16.33
N TRP A 196 -0.39 6.20 -17.14
CA TRP A 196 0.78 6.32 -18.01
C TRP A 196 0.33 6.12 -19.45
N THR A 197 0.46 7.17 -20.25
CA THR A 197 0.15 7.14 -21.67
C THR A 197 1.45 7.01 -22.46
N LEU A 198 1.59 5.88 -23.16
CA LEU A 198 2.71 5.58 -24.06
C LEU A 198 2.26 5.84 -25.50
N SER A 199 3.11 6.48 -26.31
CA SER A 199 2.86 6.66 -27.75
C SER A 199 4.13 6.60 -28.58
N ASP A 200 4.06 6.02 -29.78
CA ASP A 200 5.12 6.02 -30.80
C ASP A 200 4.77 6.88 -32.04
N GLY A 201 3.70 7.69 -31.95
CA GLY A 201 3.16 8.50 -33.04
C GLY A 201 2.02 7.83 -33.81
N ASP A 202 2.07 6.51 -34.00
CA ASP A 202 1.04 5.74 -34.72
C ASP A 202 0.07 5.03 -33.76
N ARG A 203 0.58 4.63 -32.60
CA ARG A 203 -0.13 3.88 -31.56
C ARG A 203 -0.08 4.64 -30.25
N GLN A 204 -1.13 4.49 -29.46
CA GLN A 204 -1.24 5.04 -28.12
C GLN A 204 -1.86 4.00 -27.20
N GLN A 205 -1.29 3.84 -26.01
CA GLN A 205 -1.81 2.96 -24.97
C GLN A 205 -1.72 3.63 -23.61
N THR A 206 -2.80 3.57 -22.84
CA THR A 206 -2.80 4.00 -21.44
C THR A 206 -2.73 2.77 -20.55
N LEU A 207 -1.79 2.80 -19.61
CA LEU A 207 -1.59 1.80 -18.58
C LEU A 207 -1.84 2.44 -17.22
N ASP A 208 -2.49 1.72 -16.32
CA ASP A 208 -2.66 2.19 -14.96
C ASP A 208 -1.42 1.85 -14.11
N GLY A 209 -1.19 2.67 -13.09
CA GLY A 209 -0.09 2.52 -12.15
C GLY A 209 -0.06 1.15 -11.45
N PRO A 210 -1.19 0.57 -11.01
CA PRO A 210 -1.20 -0.76 -10.42
C PRO A 210 -0.68 -1.84 -11.36
N THR A 211 -1.00 -1.80 -12.66
CA THR A 211 -0.48 -2.77 -13.63
C THR A 211 1.03 -2.63 -13.82
N LEU A 212 1.55 -1.41 -13.80
CA LEU A 212 2.98 -1.14 -14.02
C LEU A 212 3.85 -1.35 -12.77
N PHE A 213 3.31 -1.05 -11.60
CA PHE A 213 4.07 -0.89 -10.35
C PHE A 213 3.47 -1.69 -9.17
N GLY A 214 2.53 -2.60 -9.42
CA GLY A 214 1.94 -3.43 -8.37
C GLY A 214 2.96 -4.27 -7.61
N ASP A 215 4.01 -4.73 -8.30
CA ASP A 215 5.00 -5.67 -7.77
C ASP A 215 6.30 -4.98 -7.30
N ILE A 216 6.43 -3.66 -7.43
CA ILE A 216 7.64 -2.96 -6.97
C ILE A 216 7.58 -2.69 -5.47
N GLN A 217 8.74 -2.83 -4.81
CA GLN A 217 8.84 -2.73 -3.35
C GLN A 217 8.47 -1.34 -2.80
N SER A 218 8.78 -0.26 -3.53
CA SER A 218 8.41 1.10 -3.15
C SER A 218 7.69 1.81 -4.29
N ASN A 219 6.49 2.25 -3.97
CA ASN A 219 5.59 2.93 -4.90
C ASN A 219 5.53 4.44 -4.67
N LEU A 220 6.43 5.00 -3.86
CA LEU A 220 6.46 6.42 -3.51
C LEU A 220 7.68 7.09 -4.12
N VAL A 221 7.48 8.20 -4.81
CA VAL A 221 8.54 9.10 -5.28
C VAL A 221 8.47 10.39 -4.46
N PRO A 222 9.42 10.67 -3.55
CA PRO A 222 9.44 11.90 -2.75
C PRO A 222 9.45 13.17 -3.61
N PRO A 223 9.03 14.32 -3.06
CA PRO A 223 9.21 15.60 -3.75
C PRO A 223 10.69 15.92 -3.96
N ARG A 224 11.00 16.64 -5.04
CA ARG A 224 12.36 17.05 -5.42
C ARG A 224 13.36 15.88 -5.42
N SER A 225 12.93 14.72 -5.91
CA SER A 225 13.74 13.50 -5.90
C SER A 225 13.74 12.78 -7.25
N GLN A 226 14.77 11.96 -7.46
CA GLN A 226 14.89 11.08 -8.62
C GLN A 226 14.74 9.63 -8.21
N ARG A 227 14.30 8.81 -9.15
CA ARG A 227 14.07 7.39 -8.94
C ARG A 227 14.37 6.57 -10.18
N GLU A 228 15.18 5.53 -10.02
CA GLU A 228 15.32 4.47 -11.00
C GLU A 228 14.40 3.30 -10.63
N LEU A 229 13.67 2.78 -11.62
CA LEU A 229 12.87 1.58 -11.44
C LEU A 229 12.82 0.74 -12.71
N VAL A 230 12.57 -0.55 -12.54
CA VAL A 230 12.44 -1.51 -13.63
C VAL A 230 10.99 -1.94 -13.73
N ILE A 231 10.43 -1.85 -14.93
CA ILE A 231 9.12 -2.42 -15.26
C ILE A 231 9.30 -3.65 -16.14
N ALA A 232 8.69 -4.77 -15.74
CA ALA A 232 8.85 -6.05 -16.41
C ALA A 232 8.10 -6.13 -17.76
N THR A 233 7.04 -5.33 -17.94
CA THR A 233 6.17 -5.43 -19.11
C THR A 233 5.93 -4.07 -19.77
N PRO A 234 6.82 -3.63 -20.65
CA PRO A 234 6.46 -2.63 -21.66
C PRO A 234 5.74 -3.35 -22.80
N PRO A 235 4.45 -3.04 -23.10
CA PRO A 235 3.80 -3.53 -24.32
C PRO A 235 4.51 -2.98 -25.56
N ALA A 236 4.14 -3.49 -26.75
CA ALA A 236 4.80 -3.40 -28.07
C ALA A 236 5.28 -2.01 -28.57
N PHE A 237 6.09 -1.31 -27.79
CA PHE A 237 6.69 -0.01 -28.05
C PHE A 237 8.22 -0.13 -28.04
N ASP A 238 8.88 0.67 -28.86
CA ASP A 238 10.33 0.78 -28.88
C ASP A 238 10.76 1.81 -27.82
N PRO A 239 11.58 1.44 -26.81
CA PRO A 239 12.03 2.37 -25.77
C PRO A 239 12.76 3.59 -26.34
N ALA A 240 13.38 3.48 -27.51
CA ALA A 240 14.09 4.59 -28.14
C ALA A 240 13.15 5.62 -28.83
N LYS A 241 11.86 5.27 -29.02
CA LYS A 241 10.89 6.08 -29.77
C LYS A 241 9.63 6.43 -28.98
N VAL A 242 9.44 5.83 -27.81
CA VAL A 242 8.24 6.03 -27.00
C VAL A 242 8.24 7.40 -26.31
N ALA A 243 7.16 8.14 -26.50
CA ALA A 243 6.82 9.29 -25.68
C ALA A 243 5.94 8.81 -24.51
N ILE A 244 6.27 9.25 -23.29
CA ILE A 244 5.53 8.91 -22.08
C ILE A 244 4.97 10.19 -21.47
N THR A 245 3.65 10.23 -21.27
CA THR A 245 2.98 11.26 -20.48
C THR A 245 2.35 10.62 -19.25
N ILE A 246 2.53 11.26 -18.09
CA ILE A 246 2.01 10.78 -16.81
C ILE A 246 0.92 11.73 -16.36
N SER A 247 -0.22 11.19 -15.96
CA SER A 247 -1.24 11.93 -15.21
C SER A 247 -1.37 11.35 -13.81
N ALA A 248 -1.25 12.21 -12.80
CA ALA A 248 -1.58 11.89 -11.42
C ALA A 248 -2.96 12.49 -11.07
N PRO A 249 -3.78 11.83 -10.23
CA PRO A 249 -5.03 12.39 -9.76
C PRO A 249 -4.75 13.70 -9.01
N PRO A 250 -5.64 14.72 -9.15
CA PRO A 250 -5.33 16.09 -8.75
C PRO A 250 -5.04 16.28 -7.26
N THR A 251 -5.54 15.43 -6.35
CA THR A 251 -5.21 15.48 -4.90
C THR A 251 -5.89 14.33 -4.16
N GLU A 252 -5.22 13.74 -3.16
CA GLU A 252 -5.85 13.06 -1.99
C GLU A 252 -6.00 14.05 -0.84
#